data_AF-A0A8T3WB03-F1
#
_entry.id   AF-A0A8T3WB03-F1
#
_cell.length_a   1.000
_cell.length_b   1.000
_cell.length_c   1.000
_cell.angle_alpha   90.00
_cell.angle_beta   90.00
_cell.angle_gamma   90.00
#
_symmetry.space_group_name_H-M   'P 1'
#
loop_
_entity.id
_entity.type
_entity.pdbx_description
1 polymer ?
#
loop_
_entity_poly.entity_id
_entity_poly.type
_entity_poly.pdbx_seq_one_letter_code
_entity_poly.pdbx_strand_id
1 'polypeptide(L)'
;MSAEKEIVNFWLNSKGYFTLGNVKSHNRDIGILALKFDKGSLIRAIHVEVCCSITGFIDQNHIFEKIIFEKFNDKNITDAINKYTKDTGREEDIENVIVLNSLPKEMDAITKKFEKNNIALFEFEDILADVMKGLKTEYFKDDVVRTMQIVKYLLIANPKKLVDVLYAGLSPSKRKEFIAELLGRDEIIKEFKKTNEERLAMILKQAMIKPERLAEMLEKDILNKRTRKPFIASLIEQEKTGRAYKKGMTIKKETPLNKFFARE
;
A
#
# COMPACT_ATOMS: atom_id res chain seq x y z
N MET A 1 -2.70 -24.33 -1.44
CA MET A 1 -1.70 -23.29 -1.74
C MET A 1 -1.91 -22.14 -0.76
N SER A 2 -0.89 -21.31 -0.49
CA SER A 2 -1.09 -20.05 0.25
C SER A 2 -1.58 -18.95 -0.69
N ALA A 3 -2.16 -17.88 -0.15
CA ALA A 3 -2.67 -16.76 -0.95
C ALA A 3 -1.58 -16.09 -1.79
N GLU A 4 -0.36 -16.00 -1.25
CA GLU A 4 0.80 -15.44 -1.96
C GLU A 4 1.15 -16.28 -3.20
N LYS A 5 1.15 -17.62 -3.07
CA LYS A 5 1.38 -18.52 -4.20
C LYS A 5 0.27 -18.41 -5.26
N GLU A 6 -0.98 -18.21 -4.85
CA GLU A 6 -2.11 -18.02 -5.78
C GLU A 6 -1.97 -16.73 -6.59
N ILE A 7 -1.54 -15.64 -5.94
CA ILE A 7 -1.25 -14.36 -6.59
C ILE A 7 -0.09 -14.50 -7.59
N VAL A 8 1.00 -15.14 -7.19
CA VAL A 8 2.16 -15.39 -8.08
C VAL A 8 1.77 -16.30 -9.25
N ASN A 9 0.95 -17.33 -9.01
CA ASN A 9 0.42 -18.17 -10.09
C ASN A 9 -0.43 -17.38 -11.07
N PHE A 10 -1.33 -16.53 -10.58
CA PHE A 10 -2.13 -15.68 -11.45
C PHE A 10 -1.27 -14.73 -12.29
N TRP A 11 -0.24 -14.13 -11.68
CA TRP A 11 0.73 -13.28 -12.37
C TRP A 11 1.46 -14.03 -13.49
N LEU A 12 1.99 -15.22 -13.21
CA LEU A 12 2.66 -16.06 -14.21
C LEU A 12 1.71 -16.47 -15.35
N ASN A 13 0.50 -16.89 -15.01
CA ASN A 13 -0.52 -17.26 -15.99
C ASN A 13 -0.87 -16.08 -16.91
N SER A 14 -0.96 -14.86 -16.37
CA SER A 14 -1.19 -13.64 -17.17
C SER A 14 -0.07 -13.34 -18.18
N LYS A 15 1.13 -13.87 -17.94
CA LYS A 15 2.31 -13.76 -18.83
C LYS A 15 2.44 -14.94 -19.81
N GLY A 16 1.43 -15.81 -19.86
CA GLY A 16 1.35 -16.96 -20.74
C GLY A 16 2.12 -18.19 -20.25
N TYR A 17 2.45 -18.26 -18.96
CA TYR A 17 2.99 -19.48 -18.36
C TYR A 17 1.86 -20.41 -17.94
N PHE A 18 2.11 -21.71 -18.03
CA PHE A 18 1.35 -22.74 -17.36
C PHE A 18 2.02 -23.05 -16.02
N THR A 19 1.28 -23.04 -14.92
CA THR A 19 1.85 -23.17 -13.57
C THR A 19 1.47 -24.48 -12.89
N LEU A 20 2.43 -25.06 -12.17
CA LEU A 20 2.30 -26.26 -11.34
C LEU A 20 2.68 -25.87 -9.89
N GLY A 21 1.69 -25.61 -9.04
CA GLY A 21 1.89 -25.04 -7.70
C GLY A 21 1.95 -26.02 -6.51
N ASN A 22 1.91 -27.33 -6.77
CA ASN A 22 1.91 -28.39 -5.74
C ASN A 22 2.87 -29.52 -6.11
N VAL A 23 4.00 -29.20 -6.74
CA VAL A 23 4.99 -30.22 -7.06
C VAL A 23 5.67 -30.63 -5.76
N LYS A 24 5.53 -31.90 -5.37
CA LYS A 24 6.15 -32.45 -4.17
C LYS A 24 7.32 -33.34 -4.55
N SER A 25 8.43 -33.19 -3.83
CA SER A 25 9.51 -34.18 -3.79
C SER A 25 9.55 -34.76 -2.37
N HIS A 26 9.09 -36.00 -2.22
CA HIS A 26 8.86 -36.63 -0.91
C HIS A 26 7.96 -35.75 -0.01
N ASN A 27 8.48 -35.28 1.12
CA ASN A 27 7.78 -34.41 2.08
C ASN A 27 8.05 -32.91 1.87
N ARG A 28 8.75 -32.52 0.80
CA ARG A 28 9.09 -31.13 0.50
C ARG A 28 8.26 -30.57 -0.66
N ASP A 29 7.84 -29.33 -0.49
CA ASP A 29 7.15 -28.52 -1.49
C ASP A 29 8.19 -27.79 -2.35
N ILE A 30 8.10 -27.97 -3.67
CA ILE A 30 9.02 -27.43 -4.69
C ILE A 30 8.56 -26.03 -5.16
N GLY A 31 7.59 -25.41 -4.49
CA GLY A 31 7.14 -24.09 -4.90
C GLY A 31 6.27 -24.17 -6.15
N ILE A 32 6.56 -23.32 -7.14
CA ILE A 32 5.81 -23.22 -8.39
C ILE A 32 6.75 -23.53 -9.54
N LEU A 33 6.40 -24.49 -10.39
CA LEU A 33 7.05 -24.71 -11.68
C LEU A 33 6.20 -24.03 -12.77
N ALA A 34 6.77 -23.05 -13.47
CA ALA A 34 6.12 -22.30 -14.52
C ALA A 34 6.73 -22.66 -15.89
N LEU A 35 5.90 -23.14 -16.81
CA LEU A 35 6.32 -23.64 -18.12
C LEU A 35 5.70 -22.78 -19.21
N LYS A 36 6.49 -22.34 -20.19
CA LYS A 36 6.01 -21.60 -21.34
C LYS A 36 6.24 -22.40 -22.62
N PHE A 37 5.18 -22.55 -23.41
CA PHE A 37 5.21 -23.32 -24.64
C PHE A 37 5.00 -22.41 -25.86
N ASP A 38 5.70 -22.70 -26.95
CA ASP A 38 5.41 -22.15 -28.27
C ASP A 38 5.26 -23.30 -29.27
N LYS A 39 4.16 -23.29 -30.04
CA LYS A 39 3.81 -24.33 -31.03
C LYS A 39 3.97 -25.78 -30.53
N GLY A 40 3.70 -26.01 -29.25
CA GLY A 40 3.78 -27.34 -28.62
C GLY A 40 5.17 -27.73 -28.11
N SER A 41 6.19 -26.88 -28.28
CA SER A 41 7.51 -27.07 -27.70
C SER A 41 7.69 -26.20 -26.46
N LEU A 42 8.33 -26.75 -25.41
CA LEU A 42 8.74 -25.96 -24.25
C LEU A 42 9.83 -24.97 -24.70
N ILE A 43 9.64 -23.68 -24.39
CA ILE A 43 10.59 -22.62 -24.71
C ILE A 43 11.19 -21.95 -23.47
N ARG A 44 10.59 -22.17 -22.29
CA ARG A 44 11.08 -21.63 -21.03
C ARG A 44 10.52 -22.41 -19.85
N ALA A 45 11.36 -22.77 -18.90
CA ALA A 45 10.98 -23.30 -17.60
C ALA A 45 11.52 -22.41 -16.48
N ILE A 46 10.67 -22.13 -15.49
CA ILE A 46 11.03 -21.31 -14.34
C ILE A 46 10.61 -22.04 -13.07
N HIS A 47 11.55 -22.21 -12.15
CA HIS A 47 11.27 -22.63 -10.78
C HIS A 47 11.14 -21.39 -9.89
N VAL A 48 9.98 -21.21 -9.27
CA VAL A 48 9.65 -20.04 -8.46
C VAL A 48 9.41 -20.47 -7.01
N GLU A 49 10.22 -19.92 -6.10
CA GLU A 49 10.01 -20.05 -4.66
C GLU A 49 9.44 -18.78 -4.07
N VAL A 50 8.27 -18.90 -3.45
CA VAL A 50 7.56 -17.79 -2.82
C VAL A 50 7.87 -17.80 -1.33
N CYS A 51 8.79 -16.93 -0.93
CA CYS A 51 9.32 -16.78 0.42
C CYS A 51 8.88 -15.43 1.02
N CYS A 52 7.62 -15.07 0.82
CA CYS A 52 7.00 -13.89 1.39
C CYS A 52 5.91 -14.29 2.39
N SER A 53 5.67 -13.42 3.37
CA SER A 53 4.58 -13.58 4.33
C SER A 53 3.91 -12.24 4.54
N ILE A 54 2.59 -12.19 4.34
CA ILE A 54 1.80 -10.99 4.62
C ILE A 54 1.85 -10.64 6.13
N THR A 55 2.21 -11.59 7.00
CA THR A 55 2.15 -11.45 8.46
C THR A 55 3.47 -11.12 9.15
N GLY A 56 4.60 -10.98 8.45
CA GLY A 56 5.84 -10.58 9.13
C GLY A 56 7.09 -10.46 8.24
N PHE A 57 7.98 -9.55 8.65
CA PHE A 57 9.37 -9.48 8.21
C PHE A 57 10.19 -10.45 9.07
N ILE A 58 10.69 -11.54 8.49
CA ILE A 58 11.67 -12.40 9.16
C ILE A 58 13.04 -11.74 9.02
N ASP A 59 13.87 -11.73 10.06
CA ASP A 59 15.22 -11.16 10.05
C ASP A 59 16.11 -11.88 9.02
N GLN A 60 16.33 -11.27 7.84
CA GLN A 60 16.66 -12.01 6.61
C GLN A 60 18.16 -12.30 6.43
N ASN A 61 19.06 -11.63 7.16
CA ASN A 61 20.49 -11.62 6.79
C ASN A 61 21.22 -12.97 6.95
N HIS A 62 20.79 -13.85 7.86
CA HIS A 62 21.32 -15.21 8.01
C HIS A 62 20.49 -16.30 7.33
N ILE A 63 19.36 -15.93 6.70
CA ILE A 63 18.39 -16.87 6.17
C ILE A 63 18.62 -17.13 4.67
N PHE A 64 19.26 -16.22 3.95
CA PHE A 64 19.45 -16.32 2.50
C PHE A 64 20.26 -17.53 2.05
N GLU A 65 21.40 -17.83 2.69
CA GLU A 65 22.20 -19.01 2.34
C GLU A 65 21.44 -20.31 2.57
N LYS A 66 20.68 -20.36 3.67
CA LYS A 66 19.81 -21.48 3.99
C LYS A 66 18.70 -21.65 2.96
N ILE A 67 18.05 -20.56 2.54
CA ILE A 67 17.03 -20.59 1.47
C ILE A 67 17.64 -21.12 0.18
N ILE A 68 18.78 -20.57 -0.26
CA ILE A 68 19.44 -21.01 -1.50
C ILE A 68 19.72 -22.51 -1.45
N PHE A 69 20.31 -22.98 -0.35
CA PHE A 69 20.64 -24.39 -0.19
C PHE A 69 19.41 -25.30 -0.14
N GLU A 70 18.42 -24.97 0.69
CA GLU A 70 17.24 -25.83 0.92
C GLU A 70 16.23 -25.82 -0.22
N LYS A 71 16.19 -24.74 -1.01
CA LYS A 71 15.16 -24.52 -2.02
C LYS A 71 15.64 -24.69 -3.45
N PHE A 72 16.87 -24.29 -3.75
CA PHE A 72 17.38 -24.31 -5.12
C PHE A 72 18.49 -25.36 -5.33
N ASN A 73 19.32 -25.62 -4.31
CA ASN A 73 20.42 -26.59 -4.42
C ASN A 73 20.07 -27.99 -3.86
N ASP A 74 18.85 -28.20 -3.37
CA ASP A 74 18.44 -29.52 -2.89
C ASP A 74 18.28 -30.49 -4.05
N LYS A 75 19.10 -31.54 -4.07
CA LYS A 75 19.11 -32.55 -5.14
C LYS A 75 17.73 -33.16 -5.39
N ASN A 76 16.91 -33.39 -4.36
CA ASN A 76 15.58 -33.98 -4.53
C ASN A 76 14.61 -33.03 -5.23
N ILE A 77 14.80 -31.71 -5.02
CA ILE A 77 14.02 -30.69 -5.72
C ILE A 77 14.44 -30.65 -7.19
N THR A 78 15.75 -30.59 -7.46
CA THR A 78 16.29 -30.61 -8.83
C THR A 78 15.86 -31.85 -9.60
N ASP A 79 15.99 -33.05 -9.01
CA ASP A 79 15.61 -34.32 -9.62
C ASP A 79 14.11 -34.37 -9.94
N ALA A 80 13.28 -33.82 -9.04
CA ALA A 80 11.84 -33.76 -9.25
C ALA A 80 11.46 -32.77 -10.35
N ILE A 81 12.06 -31.57 -10.40
CA ILE A 81 11.81 -30.62 -11.50
C ILE A 81 12.22 -31.25 -12.83
N ASN A 82 13.41 -31.85 -12.88
CA ASN A 82 13.91 -32.57 -14.06
C ASN A 82 12.95 -33.67 -14.50
N LYS A 83 12.30 -34.39 -13.58
CA LYS A 83 11.28 -35.38 -13.93
C LYS A 83 10.08 -34.77 -14.66
N TYR A 84 9.62 -33.58 -14.27
CA TYR A 84 8.48 -32.92 -14.92
C TYR A 84 8.84 -32.27 -16.26
N THR A 85 10.12 -31.95 -16.49
CA THR A 85 10.60 -31.33 -17.73
C THR A 85 11.19 -32.35 -18.71
N LYS A 86 11.58 -33.55 -18.28
CA LYS A 86 12.26 -34.57 -19.10
C LYS A 86 11.52 -34.92 -20.41
N ASP A 87 10.19 -35.06 -20.34
CA ASP A 87 9.38 -35.47 -21.49
C ASP A 87 9.07 -34.31 -22.46
N THR A 88 9.47 -33.08 -22.12
CA THR A 88 9.22 -31.89 -22.94
C THR A 88 10.28 -31.64 -24.02
N GLY A 89 11.31 -32.50 -24.10
CA GLY A 89 12.23 -32.55 -25.24
C GLY A 89 13.36 -31.52 -25.23
N ARG A 90 13.62 -30.83 -24.10
CA ARG A 90 14.78 -29.95 -23.93
C ARG A 90 15.45 -30.11 -22.57
N GLU A 91 16.79 -30.16 -22.58
CA GLU A 91 17.66 -29.82 -21.44
C GLU A 91 17.78 -28.29 -21.36
N GLU A 92 16.66 -27.58 -21.19
CA GLU A 92 16.74 -26.13 -20.93
C GLU A 92 17.16 -25.89 -19.48
N ASP A 93 18.13 -24.99 -19.28
CA ASP A 93 18.48 -24.47 -17.96
C ASP A 93 17.24 -23.86 -17.33
N ILE A 94 16.74 -24.49 -16.26
CA ILE A 94 15.60 -24.00 -15.49
C ILE A 94 16.02 -22.71 -14.82
N GLU A 95 15.30 -21.63 -15.12
CA GLU A 95 15.54 -20.35 -14.47
C GLU A 95 15.02 -20.38 -13.03
N ASN A 96 15.86 -20.00 -12.09
CA ASN A 96 15.46 -19.92 -10.69
C ASN A 96 15.00 -18.52 -10.35
N VAL A 97 13.83 -18.42 -9.71
CA VAL A 97 13.24 -17.17 -9.26
C VAL A 97 12.87 -17.28 -7.79
N ILE A 98 13.23 -16.25 -7.02
CA ILE A 98 12.76 -16.07 -5.65
C ILE A 98 11.85 -14.85 -5.55
N VAL A 99 10.73 -15.01 -4.86
CA VAL A 99 9.82 -13.93 -4.52
C VAL A 99 9.90 -13.66 -3.02
N LEU A 100 10.23 -12.43 -2.64
CA LEU A 100 10.37 -11.99 -1.25
C LEU A 100 9.42 -10.85 -0.92
N ASN A 101 9.20 -10.58 0.37
CA ASN A 101 8.59 -9.31 0.82
C ASN A 101 9.46 -8.11 0.37
N SER A 102 8.95 -6.90 0.56
CA SER A 102 9.71 -5.66 0.36
C SER A 102 11.10 -5.77 1.00
N LEU A 103 12.14 -5.44 0.23
CA LEU A 103 13.50 -5.59 0.71
C LEU A 103 13.84 -4.47 1.71
N PRO A 104 14.65 -4.77 2.75
CA PRO A 104 15.19 -3.72 3.60
C PRO A 104 16.13 -2.79 2.80
N LYS A 105 16.54 -1.67 3.42
CA LYS A 105 17.40 -0.64 2.79
C LYS A 105 18.71 -1.16 2.19
N GLU A 106 19.14 -2.38 2.52
CA GLU A 106 20.33 -3.07 1.99
C GLU A 106 20.04 -3.90 0.71
N MET A 107 19.08 -3.44 -0.11
CA MET A 107 18.59 -4.10 -1.32
C MET A 107 19.70 -4.62 -2.24
N ASP A 108 20.75 -3.82 -2.47
CA ASP A 108 21.83 -4.15 -3.39
C ASP A 108 22.67 -5.35 -2.95
N ALA A 109 22.89 -5.51 -1.64
CA ALA A 109 23.72 -6.59 -1.12
C ALA A 109 22.98 -7.93 -1.21
N ILE A 110 21.67 -7.92 -0.95
CA ILE A 110 20.80 -9.11 -1.02
C ILE A 110 20.63 -9.54 -2.49
N THR A 111 20.30 -8.59 -3.36
CA THR A 111 20.11 -8.85 -4.80
C THR A 111 21.37 -9.46 -5.41
N LYS A 112 22.55 -8.90 -5.13
CA LYS A 112 23.83 -9.43 -5.61
C LYS A 112 24.13 -10.85 -5.12
N LYS A 113 23.63 -11.27 -3.94
CA LYS A 113 23.84 -12.65 -3.45
C LYS A 113 23.01 -13.66 -4.25
N PHE A 114 21.76 -13.34 -4.56
CA PHE A 114 20.91 -14.21 -5.38
C PHE A 114 21.37 -14.25 -6.85
N GLU A 115 21.72 -13.09 -7.42
CA GLU A 115 22.25 -13.00 -8.79
C GLU A 115 23.52 -13.84 -8.99
N LYS A 116 24.43 -13.85 -8.00
CA LYS A 116 25.63 -14.71 -8.02
C LYS A 116 25.33 -16.21 -8.07
N ASN A 117 24.13 -16.62 -7.66
CA ASN A 117 23.68 -18.00 -7.69
C ASN A 117 22.72 -18.28 -8.87
N ASN A 118 22.66 -17.38 -9.87
CA ASN A 118 21.73 -17.46 -10.99
C ASN A 118 20.25 -17.51 -10.56
N ILE A 119 19.91 -16.83 -9.47
CA ILE A 119 18.53 -16.72 -8.97
C ILE A 119 18.07 -15.28 -9.18
N ALA A 120 17.02 -15.10 -9.99
CA ALA A 120 16.38 -13.81 -10.17
C ALA A 120 15.48 -13.48 -8.96
N LEU A 121 15.56 -12.25 -8.47
CA LEU A 121 14.79 -11.79 -7.32
C LEU A 121 13.65 -10.89 -7.79
N PHE A 122 12.44 -11.13 -7.27
CA PHE A 122 11.30 -10.24 -7.42
C PHE A 122 10.70 -9.88 -6.05
N GLU A 123 10.31 -8.62 -5.89
CA GLU A 123 9.52 -8.20 -4.74
C GLU A 123 8.04 -8.56 -4.94
N PHE A 124 7.43 -9.10 -3.90
CA PHE A 124 6.02 -9.47 -3.91
C PHE A 124 5.11 -8.25 -4.12
N GLU A 125 5.52 -7.08 -3.62
CA GLU A 125 4.77 -5.83 -3.81
C GLU A 125 4.65 -5.44 -5.29
N ASP A 126 5.73 -5.61 -6.06
CA ASP A 126 5.72 -5.34 -7.50
C ASP A 126 4.81 -6.31 -8.25
N ILE A 127 4.86 -7.59 -7.90
CA ILE A 127 3.97 -8.62 -8.46
C ILE A 127 2.51 -8.28 -8.13
N LEU A 128 2.23 -7.92 -6.88
CA LEU A 128 0.89 -7.57 -6.42
C LEU A 128 0.36 -6.33 -7.16
N ALA A 129 1.20 -5.31 -7.34
CA ALA A 129 0.86 -4.10 -8.07
C ALA A 129 0.55 -4.38 -9.55
N ASP A 130 1.34 -5.25 -10.19
CA ASP A 130 1.14 -5.68 -11.58
C ASP A 130 -0.19 -6.44 -11.73
N VAL A 131 -0.45 -7.41 -10.84
CA VAL A 131 -1.72 -8.15 -10.78
C VAL A 131 -2.90 -7.19 -10.60
N MET A 132 -2.84 -6.29 -9.61
CA MET A 132 -3.91 -5.33 -9.33
C MET A 132 -4.18 -4.42 -10.52
N LYS A 133 -3.17 -4.00 -11.29
CA LYS A 133 -3.36 -3.24 -12.53
C LYS A 133 -4.10 -4.09 -13.57
N GLY A 134 -3.70 -5.35 -13.73
CA GLY A 134 -4.27 -6.30 -14.69
C GLY A 134 -5.69 -6.78 -14.41
N LEU A 135 -6.18 -6.69 -13.17
CA LEU A 135 -7.55 -7.14 -12.82
C LEU A 135 -8.62 -6.32 -13.57
N LYS A 136 -9.35 -6.99 -14.46
CA LYS A 136 -10.52 -6.47 -15.20
C LYS A 136 -11.82 -6.90 -14.53
N THR A 137 -12.97 -6.48 -15.07
CA THR A 137 -14.32 -6.87 -14.63
C THR A 137 -14.74 -8.24 -15.18
N GLU A 138 -13.89 -9.25 -15.01
CA GLU A 138 -14.15 -10.61 -15.48
C GLU A 138 -14.44 -11.54 -14.30
N TYR A 139 -15.07 -12.68 -14.56
CA TYR A 139 -15.30 -13.67 -13.52
C TYR A 139 -14.02 -14.47 -13.28
N PHE A 140 -13.41 -14.29 -12.11
CA PHE A 140 -12.29 -15.11 -11.66
C PHE A 140 -12.80 -16.27 -10.82
N LYS A 141 -12.40 -17.51 -11.17
CA LYS A 141 -12.72 -18.72 -10.39
C LYS A 141 -11.98 -18.77 -9.06
N ASP A 142 -10.76 -18.25 -9.03
CA ASP A 142 -9.91 -18.18 -7.86
C ASP A 142 -10.44 -17.16 -6.84
N ASP A 143 -10.63 -17.59 -5.60
CA ASP A 143 -11.26 -16.78 -4.55
C ASP A 143 -10.34 -15.64 -4.07
N VAL A 144 -9.02 -15.83 -4.07
CA VAL A 144 -8.05 -14.79 -3.70
C VAL A 144 -8.06 -13.68 -4.75
N VAL A 145 -7.96 -14.05 -6.03
CA VAL A 145 -8.02 -13.10 -7.16
C VAL A 145 -9.38 -12.40 -7.21
N ARG A 146 -10.48 -13.12 -6.99
CA ARG A 146 -11.82 -12.53 -6.90
C ARG A 146 -11.92 -11.53 -5.75
N THR A 147 -11.34 -11.85 -4.60
CA THR A 147 -11.29 -10.93 -3.45
C THR A 147 -10.52 -9.66 -3.79
N MET A 148 -9.35 -9.79 -4.43
CA MET A 148 -8.57 -8.64 -4.89
C MET A 148 -9.35 -7.75 -5.88
N GLN A 149 -10.09 -8.37 -6.80
CA GLN A 149 -10.94 -7.66 -7.75
C GLN A 149 -12.06 -6.89 -7.05
N ILE A 150 -12.73 -7.52 -6.07
CA ILE A 150 -13.76 -6.87 -5.25
C ILE A 150 -13.17 -5.69 -4.50
N VAL A 151 -12.01 -5.86 -3.87
CA VAL A 151 -11.31 -4.77 -3.16
C VAL A 151 -10.97 -3.62 -4.11
N LYS A 152 -10.40 -3.91 -5.29
CA LYS A 152 -10.12 -2.91 -6.34
C LYS A 152 -11.38 -2.16 -6.75
N TYR A 153 -12.47 -2.88 -7.00
CA TYR A 153 -13.74 -2.28 -7.38
C TYR A 153 -14.31 -1.40 -6.26
N LEU A 154 -14.31 -1.87 -5.01
CA LEU A 154 -14.78 -1.08 -3.87
C LEU A 154 -13.95 0.19 -3.68
N LEU A 155 -12.63 0.11 -3.83
CA LEU A 155 -11.73 1.27 -3.77
C LEU A 155 -12.08 2.32 -4.84
N ILE A 156 -12.33 1.89 -6.08
CA ILE A 156 -12.52 2.80 -7.22
C ILE A 156 -13.97 3.30 -7.30
N ALA A 157 -14.95 2.41 -7.19
CA ALA A 157 -16.35 2.71 -7.49
C ALA A 157 -17.16 3.15 -6.26
N ASN A 158 -16.82 2.67 -5.05
CA ASN A 158 -17.58 3.01 -3.85
C ASN A 158 -16.72 2.98 -2.57
N PRO A 159 -15.81 3.97 -2.40
CA PRO A 159 -14.91 4.02 -1.27
C PRO A 159 -15.65 4.08 0.08
N LYS A 160 -16.90 4.59 0.12
CA LYS A 160 -17.72 4.57 1.33
C LYS A 160 -18.04 3.14 1.77
N LYS A 161 -18.48 2.28 0.85
CA LYS A 161 -18.74 0.87 1.15
C LYS A 161 -17.49 0.13 1.60
N LEU A 162 -16.31 0.47 1.05
CA LEU A 162 -15.06 -0.09 1.55
C LEU A 162 -14.84 0.28 3.01
N VAL A 163 -15.05 1.55 3.36
CA VAL A 163 -14.96 2.00 4.76
C VAL A 163 -15.95 1.23 5.64
N ASP A 164 -17.20 1.06 5.22
CA ASP A 164 -18.19 0.29 5.99
C ASP A 164 -17.73 -1.16 6.24
N VAL A 165 -17.17 -1.82 5.21
CA VAL A 165 -16.62 -3.18 5.33
C VAL A 165 -15.42 -3.22 6.25
N LEU A 166 -14.50 -2.24 6.16
CA LEU A 166 -13.36 -2.15 7.09
C LEU A 166 -13.83 -1.92 8.53
N TYR A 167 -14.87 -1.11 8.73
CA TYR A 167 -15.43 -0.85 10.05
C TYR A 167 -16.15 -2.06 10.64
N ALA A 168 -16.81 -2.87 9.82
CA ALA A 168 -17.48 -4.09 10.24
C ALA A 168 -16.50 -5.26 10.44
N GLY A 169 -15.45 -5.35 9.62
CA GLY A 169 -14.55 -6.49 9.55
C GLY A 169 -13.25 -6.35 10.36
N LEU A 170 -12.76 -5.14 10.60
CA LEU A 170 -11.52 -4.92 11.35
C LEU A 170 -11.78 -4.49 12.79
N SER A 171 -10.94 -5.00 13.69
CA SER A 171 -10.93 -4.55 15.08
C SER A 171 -10.53 -3.07 15.20
N PRO A 172 -10.93 -2.35 16.26
CA PRO A 172 -10.57 -0.95 16.46
C PRO A 172 -9.05 -0.68 16.36
N SER A 173 -8.23 -1.59 16.87
CA SER A 173 -6.77 -1.50 16.80
C SER A 173 -6.26 -1.59 15.36
N LYS A 174 -6.72 -2.59 14.60
CA LYS A 174 -6.32 -2.77 13.20
C LYS A 174 -6.81 -1.66 12.28
N ARG A 175 -7.97 -1.07 12.57
CA ARG A 175 -8.43 0.14 11.87
C ARG A 175 -7.51 1.33 12.11
N LYS A 176 -7.04 1.51 13.35
CA LYS A 176 -6.12 2.60 13.69
C LYS A 176 -4.78 2.43 12.98
N GLU A 177 -4.25 1.20 12.96
CA GLU A 177 -3.02 0.85 12.24
C GLU A 177 -3.16 1.15 10.74
N PHE A 178 -4.23 0.67 10.10
CA PHE A 178 -4.51 0.92 8.69
C PHE A 178 -4.62 2.42 8.34
N ILE A 179 -5.33 3.20 9.16
CA ILE A 179 -5.46 4.65 8.94
C ILE A 179 -4.12 5.36 9.15
N ALA A 180 -3.34 4.94 10.16
CA ALA A 180 -2.02 5.51 10.41
C ALA A 180 -1.05 5.25 9.25
N GLU A 181 -1.07 4.05 8.67
CA GLU A 181 -0.28 3.68 7.49
C GLU A 181 -0.63 4.57 6.29
N LEU A 182 -1.93 4.76 6.02
CA LEU A 182 -2.42 5.60 4.93
C LEU A 182 -2.04 7.08 5.13
N LEU A 183 -2.26 7.60 6.34
CA LEU A 183 -1.93 8.98 6.67
C LEU A 183 -0.43 9.20 6.90
N GLY A 184 0.39 8.15 6.94
CA GLY A 184 1.85 8.26 7.00
C GLY A 184 2.47 8.66 5.66
N ARG A 185 1.70 8.64 4.57
CA ARG A 185 2.17 9.02 3.22
C ARG A 185 1.90 10.49 2.95
N ASP A 186 2.97 11.27 2.78
CA ASP A 186 2.91 12.72 2.58
C ASP A 186 1.99 13.15 1.43
N GLU A 187 1.96 12.39 0.35
CA GLU A 187 1.11 12.65 -0.82
C GLU A 187 -0.38 12.54 -0.46
N ILE A 188 -0.75 11.54 0.33
CA ILE A 188 -2.13 11.35 0.80
C ILE A 188 -2.52 12.48 1.74
N ILE A 189 -1.62 12.87 2.66
CA ILE A 189 -1.85 14.02 3.54
C ILE A 189 -2.06 15.29 2.73
N LYS A 190 -1.22 15.52 1.71
CA LYS A 190 -1.27 16.72 0.88
C LYS A 190 -2.60 16.82 0.12
N GLU A 191 -3.04 15.74 -0.51
CA GLU A 191 -4.32 15.76 -1.23
C GLU A 191 -5.53 15.73 -0.30
N PHE A 192 -5.43 15.08 0.85
CA PHE A 192 -6.47 15.16 1.87
C PHE A 192 -6.66 16.59 2.38
N LYS A 193 -5.56 17.29 2.70
CA LYS A 193 -5.59 18.69 3.12
C LYS A 193 -6.21 19.60 2.07
N LYS A 194 -5.82 19.43 0.80
CA LYS A 194 -6.35 20.22 -0.33
C LYS A 194 -7.86 20.03 -0.54
N THR A 195 -8.35 18.81 -0.36
CA THR A 195 -9.74 18.45 -0.70
C THR A 195 -10.70 18.60 0.48
N ASN A 196 -10.19 18.59 1.72
CA ASN A 196 -11.01 18.51 2.94
C ASN A 196 -10.67 19.57 3.99
N GLU A 197 -10.07 20.70 3.60
CA GLU A 197 -9.62 21.76 4.52
C GLU A 197 -10.71 22.19 5.53
N GLU A 198 -11.93 22.43 5.05
CA GLU A 198 -13.07 22.84 5.91
C GLU A 198 -13.46 21.76 6.93
N ARG A 199 -13.49 20.50 6.50
CA ARG A 199 -13.78 19.37 7.40
C ARG A 199 -12.66 19.18 8.41
N LEU A 200 -11.41 19.35 7.98
CA LEU A 200 -10.24 19.26 8.85
C LEU A 200 -10.28 20.38 9.90
N ALA A 201 -10.67 21.60 9.51
CA ALA A 201 -10.90 22.70 10.43
C ALA A 201 -12.05 22.41 11.41
N MET A 202 -13.15 21.78 10.96
CA MET A 202 -14.23 21.35 11.84
C MET A 202 -13.78 20.28 12.84
N ILE A 203 -13.04 19.27 12.38
CA ILE A 203 -12.48 18.21 13.23
C ILE A 203 -11.56 18.83 14.28
N LEU A 204 -10.68 19.75 13.89
CA LEU A 204 -9.78 20.45 14.81
C LEU A 204 -10.55 21.30 15.83
N LYS A 205 -11.62 21.99 15.41
CA LYS A 205 -12.52 22.73 16.32
C LYS A 205 -13.21 21.80 17.31
N GLN A 206 -13.62 20.61 16.88
CA GLN A 206 -14.31 19.62 17.70
C GLN A 206 -13.37 18.77 18.56
N ALA A 207 -12.10 18.64 18.18
CA ALA A 207 -11.10 17.84 18.87
C ALA A 207 -10.78 18.35 20.29
N MET A 208 -11.34 19.49 20.70
CA MET A 208 -11.20 20.10 22.04
C MET A 208 -9.76 19.98 22.56
N ILE A 209 -8.79 20.38 21.73
CA ILE A 209 -7.40 20.42 22.18
C ILE A 209 -7.37 21.38 23.36
N LYS A 210 -6.98 20.86 24.53
CA LYS A 210 -6.85 21.67 25.74
C LYS A 210 -5.91 22.85 25.45
N PRO A 211 -6.30 24.10 25.81
CA PRO A 211 -5.51 25.29 25.50
C PRO A 211 -4.03 25.18 25.89
N GLU A 212 -3.74 24.51 27.01
CA GLU A 212 -2.40 24.31 27.53
C GLU A 212 -1.55 23.42 26.61
N ARG A 213 -2.14 22.35 26.08
CA ARG A 213 -1.47 21.43 25.16
C ARG A 213 -1.27 22.07 23.79
N LEU A 214 -2.22 22.88 23.34
CA LEU A 214 -2.06 23.66 22.11
C LEU A 214 -0.94 24.70 22.25
N ALA A 215 -0.88 25.39 23.40
CA ALA A 215 0.18 26.36 23.69
C ALA A 215 1.56 25.70 23.73
N GLU A 216 1.67 24.53 24.36
CA GLU A 216 2.91 23.76 24.40
C GLU A 216 3.37 23.33 23.00
N MET A 217 2.47 22.83 22.16
CA MET A 217 2.78 22.47 20.76
C MET A 217 3.18 23.69 19.93
N LEU A 218 2.50 24.83 20.11
CA LEU A 218 2.85 26.06 19.42
C LEU A 218 4.24 26.55 19.82
N GLU A 219 4.59 26.46 21.10
CA GLU A 219 5.88 26.94 21.61
C GLU A 219 7.05 26.02 21.26
N LYS A 220 6.87 24.69 21.32
CA LYS A 220 7.96 23.72 21.12
C LYS A 220 8.16 23.33 19.66
N ASP A 221 7.09 23.17 18.89
CA ASP A 221 7.15 22.53 17.57
C ASP A 221 6.90 23.46 16.39
N ILE A 222 6.14 24.57 16.58
CA ILE A 222 5.64 25.41 15.47
C ILE A 222 6.29 26.81 15.45
N LEU A 223 6.40 27.48 16.60
CA LEU A 223 6.88 28.85 16.72
C LEU A 223 8.33 28.92 17.20
N ASN A 224 9.27 28.66 16.30
CA ASN A 224 10.69 28.98 16.54
C ASN A 224 10.95 30.50 16.38
N LYS A 225 12.16 30.97 16.73
CA LYS A 225 12.53 32.40 16.64
C LYS A 225 12.24 33.03 15.27
N ARG A 226 12.27 32.25 14.18
CA ARG A 226 12.04 32.72 12.81
C ARG A 226 10.56 32.75 12.43
N THR A 227 9.75 31.81 12.93
CA THR A 227 8.31 31.70 12.60
C THR A 227 7.41 32.46 13.58
N ARG A 228 7.91 32.83 14.77
CA ARG A 228 7.16 33.57 15.80
C ARG A 228 6.72 34.97 15.33
N LYS A 229 7.61 35.76 14.71
CA LYS A 229 7.30 37.14 14.27
C LYS A 229 6.26 37.19 13.13
N PRO A 230 6.36 36.37 12.07
CA PRO A 230 5.32 36.26 11.04
C PRO A 230 3.96 35.79 11.59
N PHE A 231 3.96 34.81 12.49
CA PHE A 231 2.73 34.30 13.08
C PHE A 231 1.97 35.37 13.88
N ILE A 232 2.67 36.08 14.78
CA ILE A 232 2.11 37.17 15.57
C ILE A 232 1.63 38.33 14.67
N ALA A 233 2.35 38.64 13.60
CA ALA A 233 1.92 39.64 12.62
C ALA A 233 0.60 39.24 11.94
N SER A 234 0.43 37.96 11.56
CA SER A 234 -0.82 37.49 10.95
C SER A 234 -2.01 37.52 11.93
N LEU A 235 -1.78 37.24 13.22
CA LEU A 235 -2.83 37.34 14.25
C LEU A 235 -3.29 38.79 14.45
N ILE A 236 -2.34 39.73 14.47
CA ILE A 236 -2.64 41.17 14.58
C ILE A 236 -3.37 41.67 13.33
N GLU A 237 -3.02 41.19 12.13
CA GLU A 237 -3.76 41.50 10.90
C GLU A 237 -5.19 40.96 10.94
N GLN A 238 -5.39 39.71 11.35
CA GLN A 238 -6.73 39.14 11.53
C GLN A 238 -7.57 39.94 12.55
N GLU A 239 -6.97 40.40 13.64
CA GLU A 239 -7.65 41.25 14.63
C GLU A 239 -8.09 42.60 14.03
N LYS A 240 -7.24 43.22 13.20
CA LYS A 240 -7.58 44.46 12.49
C LYS A 240 -8.72 44.25 11.49
N THR A 241 -8.74 43.13 10.76
CA THR A 241 -9.81 42.77 9.83
C THR A 241 -11.14 42.50 10.56
N GLY A 242 -11.10 41.86 11.73
CA GLY A 242 -12.27 41.67 12.60
C GLY A 242 -12.80 42.99 13.22
N ARG A 243 -11.90 43.92 13.56
CA ARG A 243 -12.28 45.28 14.04
C ARG A 243 -12.86 46.15 12.92
N ALA A 244 -12.39 46.03 11.68
CA ALA A 244 -12.96 46.71 10.52
C ALA A 244 -14.40 46.23 10.25
N TYR A 245 -14.66 44.92 10.36
CA TYR A 245 -16.00 44.36 10.28
C TYR A 245 -16.94 44.88 11.38
N LYS A 246 -16.45 45.02 12.63
CA LYS A 246 -17.23 45.64 13.73
C LYS A 246 -17.47 47.13 13.55
N LYS A 247 -16.56 47.88 12.92
CA LYS A 247 -16.76 49.31 12.59
C LYS A 247 -17.71 49.55 11.41
N GLY A 248 -17.86 48.60 10.49
CA GLY A 248 -18.91 48.62 9.47
C GLY A 248 -20.31 48.29 10.01
N MET A 249 -20.38 47.67 11.18
CA MET A 249 -21.61 47.26 11.87
C MET A 249 -22.06 48.21 12.98
N THR A 250 -21.56 49.45 13.03
CA THR A 250 -22.30 50.52 13.71
C THR A 250 -23.56 50.81 12.91
N ILE A 251 -24.65 50.17 13.32
CA ILE A 251 -26.02 50.44 12.92
C ILE A 251 -26.18 51.96 12.82
N LYS A 252 -26.42 52.48 11.61
CA LYS A 252 -26.93 53.85 11.44
C LYS A 252 -28.16 53.92 12.36
N LYS A 253 -28.12 54.72 13.42
CA LYS A 253 -29.30 55.02 14.22
C LYS A 253 -30.37 55.50 13.24
N GLU A 254 -31.39 54.69 13.01
CA GLU A 254 -32.52 55.08 12.17
C GLU A 254 -33.10 56.36 12.74
N THR A 255 -33.38 57.31 11.85
CA THR A 255 -34.00 58.57 12.27
C THR A 255 -35.44 58.24 12.61
N PRO A 256 -35.90 58.48 13.85
CA PRO A 256 -37.26 58.12 14.26
C PRO A 256 -38.31 58.77 13.34
N LEU A 257 -39.28 57.99 12.86
CA LEU A 257 -40.27 58.38 11.84
C LEU A 257 -41.08 59.64 12.23
N ASN A 258 -41.27 59.86 13.52
CA ASN A 258 -41.89 61.03 14.14
C ASN A 258 -41.17 62.36 13.85
N LYS A 259 -39.89 62.35 13.42
CA LYS A 259 -39.22 63.56 12.92
C LYS A 259 -39.68 63.98 11.52
N PHE A 260 -40.34 63.10 10.76
CA PHE A 260 -40.86 63.41 9.43
C PHE A 260 -42.30 63.96 9.44
N PHE A 261 -43.02 63.82 10.55
CA PHE A 261 -44.43 64.24 10.67
C PHE A 261 -44.65 65.42 11.63
N ALA A 262 -43.59 65.97 12.23
CA ALA A 262 -43.69 67.12 13.15
C ALA A 262 -43.61 68.48 12.44
N ARG A 263 -44.38 68.67 11.37
CA ARG A 263 -44.64 69.97 10.75
C ARG A 263 -46.14 70.10 10.49
N GLU A 264 -46.84 70.61 11.49
CA GLU A 264 -48.04 71.44 11.33
C GLU A 264 -47.81 72.74 12.11
#